data_AF-A0A2K2G4X4-F1
#
_entry.id   AF-A0A2K2G4X4-F1
#
_cell.length_a   1.000
_cell.length_b   1.000
_cell.length_c   1.000
_cell.angle_alpha   90.00
_cell.angle_beta   90.00
_cell.angle_gamma   90.00
#
_symmetry.space_group_name_H-M   'P 1'
#
loop_
_entity.id
_entity.type
_entity.pdbx_description
1 polymer ?
#
loop_
_entity_poly.entity_id
_entity_poly.type
_entity_poly.pdbx_seq_one_letter_code
_entity_poly.pdbx_strand_id
1 'polypeptide(L)'
;MTFDRAFLSTWHTILTSKTLLSTMLLAVVLYSFYYPAPYSHEAPRKLPVVVVDQDDSALSRSMILDLDATRSIGVVNVVGNLAIARSDMREGKADGVILISDGLERQLRAGTPGSGIAVWVNATYLLRASTIGEAVTAVIQNIAKTRLLPGGQVSRGGPPVTVVKEPLFNRTGGYKGYVFPSVAVIIIQQTLLFGVATFMGARRRTGTWRMGAAEFGGTLVAFSSVGILGCYFLFGLIFWLQGVPVDGNVLGMVGVVPIFAAAVAALGMLVGSVFDRGERATYMLGPTSVPFFFLTGATYPLDQMPRFVSAFSHLIPSTSGVHTFVPLNQMRATLGDVASPLLMLVTLAIGYSALAYLRIVVFAPRSVRVHA
;
A
#
# COMPACT_ATOMS: atom_id res chain seq x y z
N MET A 1 -15.12 -5.87 -38.22
CA MET A 1 -15.84 -6.69 -37.23
C MET A 1 -16.84 -5.81 -36.48
N THR A 2 -18.01 -6.33 -36.08
CA THR A 2 -18.99 -5.58 -35.26
C THR A 2 -18.53 -5.49 -33.80
N PHE A 3 -19.11 -4.58 -33.02
CA PHE A 3 -18.76 -4.39 -31.60
C PHE A 3 -18.91 -5.68 -30.79
N ASP A 4 -20.06 -6.34 -30.84
CA ASP A 4 -20.33 -7.54 -30.03
C ASP A 4 -19.39 -8.70 -30.39
N ARG A 5 -19.13 -8.87 -31.69
CA ARG A 5 -18.17 -9.88 -32.16
C ARG A 5 -16.75 -9.57 -31.69
N ALA A 6 -16.36 -8.31 -31.66
CA ALA A 6 -15.06 -7.89 -31.15
C ALA A 6 -14.93 -8.12 -29.64
N PHE A 7 -15.97 -7.79 -28.89
CA PHE A 7 -16.04 -8.04 -27.46
C PHE A 7 -15.89 -9.54 -27.15
N LEU A 8 -16.73 -10.39 -27.77
CA LEU A 8 -16.72 -11.83 -27.56
C LEU A 8 -15.43 -12.48 -28.04
N SER A 9 -14.91 -12.07 -29.21
CA SER A 9 -13.64 -12.58 -29.74
C SER A 9 -12.46 -12.23 -28.85
N THR A 10 -12.43 -11.01 -28.29
CA THR A 10 -11.38 -10.58 -27.37
C THR A 10 -11.42 -11.42 -26.09
N TRP A 11 -12.60 -11.58 -25.48
CA TRP A 11 -12.78 -12.47 -24.32
C TRP A 11 -12.38 -13.91 -24.60
N HIS A 12 -12.82 -14.47 -25.73
CA HIS A 12 -12.42 -15.80 -26.15
C HIS A 12 -10.89 -15.92 -26.28
N THR A 13 -10.23 -14.90 -26.85
CA THR A 13 -8.76 -14.88 -26.99
C THR A 13 -8.07 -14.82 -25.62
N ILE A 14 -8.60 -14.05 -24.67
CA ILE A 14 -8.06 -13.96 -23.31
C ILE A 14 -8.14 -15.32 -22.61
N LEU A 15 -9.27 -16.02 -22.73
CA LEU A 15 -9.49 -17.30 -22.06
C LEU A 15 -8.76 -18.48 -22.69
N THR A 16 -8.48 -18.42 -24.00
CA THR A 16 -7.81 -19.51 -24.74
C THR A 16 -6.30 -19.33 -24.84
N SER A 17 -5.80 -18.10 -24.81
CA SER A 17 -4.37 -17.82 -24.83
C SER A 17 -3.77 -18.04 -23.44
N LYS A 18 -2.86 -19.02 -23.31
CA LYS A 18 -2.12 -19.27 -22.07
C LYS A 18 -1.46 -18.01 -21.52
N THR A 19 -0.88 -17.18 -22.40
CA THR A 19 -0.20 -15.94 -22.00
C THR A 19 -1.19 -14.90 -21.47
N LEU A 20 -2.31 -14.65 -22.15
CA LEU A 20 -3.27 -13.64 -21.69
C LEU A 20 -4.05 -14.09 -20.45
N LEU A 21 -4.47 -15.36 -20.41
CA LEU A 21 -5.13 -15.95 -19.25
C LEU A 21 -4.23 -15.87 -18.01
N SER A 22 -2.96 -16.28 -18.15
CA SER A 22 -2.03 -16.29 -17.01
C SER A 22 -1.71 -14.89 -16.53
N THR A 23 -1.45 -13.94 -17.44
CA THR A 23 -1.08 -12.57 -17.10
C THR A 23 -2.23 -11.76 -16.52
N MET A 24 -3.45 -11.88 -17.06
CA MET A 24 -4.57 -11.00 -16.70
C MET A 24 -5.47 -11.54 -15.60
N LEU A 25 -5.61 -12.87 -15.51
CA LEU A 25 -6.52 -13.51 -14.55
C LEU A 25 -5.74 -14.29 -13.49
N LEU A 26 -4.90 -15.24 -13.89
CA LEU A 26 -4.19 -16.09 -12.92
C LEU A 26 -3.21 -15.28 -12.06
N ALA A 27 -2.48 -14.34 -12.65
CA ALA A 27 -1.54 -13.50 -11.92
C ALA A 27 -2.24 -12.60 -10.89
N VAL A 28 -3.42 -12.06 -11.21
CA VAL A 28 -4.21 -11.28 -10.25
C VAL A 28 -4.59 -12.14 -9.06
N VAL A 29 -5.10 -13.35 -9.30
CA VAL A 29 -5.42 -14.31 -8.23
C VAL A 29 -4.16 -14.71 -7.44
N LEU A 30 -3.05 -15.03 -8.10
CA LEU A 30 -1.83 -15.44 -7.43
C LEU A 30 -1.28 -14.30 -6.54
N TYR A 31 -1.13 -13.11 -7.11
CA TYR A 31 -0.58 -11.96 -6.38
C TYR A 31 -1.50 -11.47 -5.27
N SER A 32 -2.81 -11.68 -5.38
CA SER A 32 -3.76 -11.33 -4.33
C SER A 32 -3.55 -12.12 -3.03
N PHE A 33 -3.02 -13.34 -3.12
CA PHE A 33 -2.66 -14.15 -1.94
C PHE A 33 -1.18 -14.04 -1.59
N TYR A 34 -0.31 -14.02 -2.61
CA TYR A 34 1.13 -13.98 -2.41
C TYR A 34 1.59 -12.68 -1.74
N TYR A 35 1.10 -11.52 -2.19
CA TYR A 35 1.59 -10.24 -1.68
C TYR A 35 1.25 -9.95 -0.21
N PRO A 36 0.04 -10.21 0.31
CA PRO A 36 -0.26 -9.99 1.73
C PRO A 36 0.33 -11.06 2.65
N ALA A 37 0.72 -12.24 2.14
CA ALA A 37 1.16 -13.37 2.96
C ALA A 37 2.36 -13.07 3.88
N PRO A 38 3.44 -12.40 3.41
CA PRO A 38 4.55 -11.99 4.28
C PRO A 38 4.13 -11.04 5.41
N TYR A 39 3.03 -10.31 5.24
CA TYR A 39 2.50 -9.35 6.21
C TYR A 39 1.38 -9.94 7.08
N SER A 40 1.16 -11.25 7.05
CA SER A 40 0.17 -11.92 7.91
C SER A 40 0.43 -11.70 9.40
N HIS A 41 1.70 -11.54 9.79
CA HIS A 41 2.17 -11.24 11.15
C HIS A 41 2.69 -9.80 11.28
N GLU A 42 2.04 -8.86 10.60
CA GLU A 42 2.45 -7.45 10.52
C GLU A 42 2.39 -6.68 11.84
N ALA A 43 1.53 -7.08 12.77
CA ALA A 43 1.32 -6.35 14.01
C ALA A 43 2.48 -6.69 14.95
N PRO A 44 3.33 -5.72 15.34
CA PRO A 44 4.39 -5.98 16.28
C PRO A 44 3.80 -6.45 17.60
N ARG A 45 4.04 -7.71 17.94
CA ARG A 45 3.61 -8.32 19.21
C ARG A 45 4.85 -8.81 19.91
N LYS A 46 4.95 -8.47 21.21
CA LYS A 46 6.07 -8.91 22.05
C LYS A 46 7.45 -8.64 21.41
N LEU A 47 7.66 -7.41 20.96
CA LEU A 47 8.97 -6.97 20.45
C LEU A 47 10.04 -7.15 21.54
N PRO A 48 11.14 -7.84 21.25
CA PRO A 48 12.14 -8.17 22.26
C PRO A 48 12.85 -6.90 22.73
N VAL A 49 12.78 -6.61 24.02
CA VAL A 49 13.44 -5.46 24.65
C VAL A 49 14.25 -5.93 25.84
N VAL A 50 15.46 -5.38 25.98
CA VAL A 50 16.28 -5.57 27.19
C VAL A 50 16.08 -4.38 28.10
N VAL A 51 15.79 -4.64 29.38
CA VAL A 51 15.71 -3.59 30.39
C VAL A 51 17.02 -3.54 31.17
N VAL A 52 17.59 -2.34 31.29
CA VAL A 52 18.71 -2.05 32.18
C VAL A 52 18.15 -1.43 33.45
N ASP A 53 18.07 -2.20 34.53
CA ASP A 53 17.56 -1.71 35.82
C ASP A 53 18.73 -1.33 36.74
N GLN A 54 18.91 -0.03 36.96
CA GLN A 54 19.91 0.50 37.89
C GLN A 54 19.29 0.98 39.21
N ASP A 55 17.97 1.09 39.29
CA ASP A 55 17.24 1.56 40.48
C ASP A 55 16.96 0.40 41.45
N ASP A 56 16.79 -0.82 40.92
CA ASP A 56 16.51 -2.07 41.67
C ASP A 56 15.44 -1.91 42.76
N SER A 57 14.43 -1.11 42.44
CA SER A 57 13.42 -0.61 43.36
C SER A 57 12.10 -1.35 43.20
N ALA A 58 11.14 -1.12 44.10
CA ALA A 58 9.80 -1.68 43.93
C ALA A 58 9.11 -1.06 42.70
N LEU A 59 9.38 0.23 42.46
CA LEU A 59 8.86 0.94 41.30
C LEU A 59 9.46 0.39 39.99
N SER A 60 10.77 0.19 39.90
CA SER A 60 11.42 -0.31 38.68
C SER A 60 10.93 -1.72 38.31
N ARG A 61 10.84 -2.64 39.29
CA ARG A 61 10.30 -3.99 39.08
C ARG A 61 8.84 -3.96 38.62
N SER A 62 8.03 -3.10 39.22
CA SER A 62 6.63 -2.92 38.80
C SER A 62 6.51 -2.37 37.38
N MET A 63 7.41 -1.46 36.99
CA MET A 63 7.47 -0.92 35.64
C MET A 63 7.87 -1.98 34.61
N ILE A 64 8.85 -2.83 34.94
CA ILE A 64 9.27 -3.95 34.09
C ILE A 64 8.10 -4.92 33.84
N LEU A 65 7.33 -5.23 34.89
CA LEU A 65 6.12 -6.06 34.77
C LEU A 65 5.06 -5.38 33.90
N ASP A 66 4.82 -4.08 34.09
CA ASP A 66 3.84 -3.33 33.29
C ASP A 66 4.28 -3.24 31.81
N LEU A 67 5.58 -3.11 31.53
CA LEU A 67 6.16 -3.14 30.18
C LEU A 67 5.96 -4.50 29.51
N ASP A 68 6.29 -5.60 30.19
CA ASP A 68 6.07 -6.94 29.64
C ASP A 68 4.57 -7.27 29.53
N ALA A 69 3.71 -6.73 30.38
CA ALA A 69 2.27 -6.93 30.27
C ALA A 69 1.66 -6.28 29.01
N THR A 70 2.37 -5.35 28.35
CA THR A 70 1.88 -4.75 27.10
C THR A 70 1.83 -5.78 25.96
N ARG A 71 0.93 -5.56 25.00
CA ARG A 71 0.88 -6.38 23.77
C ARG A 71 2.13 -6.16 22.89
N SER A 72 2.74 -4.99 22.99
CA SER A 72 3.79 -4.51 22.09
C SER A 72 5.19 -4.93 22.50
N ILE A 73 5.52 -4.95 23.81
CA ILE A 73 6.86 -5.23 24.33
C ILE A 73 6.90 -6.63 24.95
N GLY A 74 7.97 -7.36 24.67
CA GLY A 74 8.36 -8.57 25.39
C GLY A 74 9.72 -8.34 26.06
N VAL A 75 9.75 -8.37 27.39
CA VAL A 75 11.01 -8.19 28.12
C VAL A 75 11.78 -9.51 28.08
N VAL A 76 12.84 -9.56 27.26
CA VAL A 76 13.62 -10.79 27.04
C VAL A 76 14.76 -10.96 28.03
N ASN A 77 15.25 -9.86 28.59
CA ASN A 77 16.33 -9.86 29.57
C ASN A 77 16.28 -8.61 30.45
N VAL A 78 16.71 -8.74 31.70
CA VAL A 78 16.91 -7.63 32.64
C VAL A 78 18.35 -7.68 33.13
N VAL A 79 19.10 -6.61 32.90
CA VAL A 79 20.54 -6.55 33.19
C VAL A 79 20.88 -5.31 34.02
N GLY A 80 21.94 -5.35 34.81
CA GLY A 80 22.41 -4.16 35.55
C GLY A 80 23.31 -3.24 34.72
N ASN A 81 23.75 -3.67 33.53
CA ASN A 81 24.77 -2.98 32.74
C ASN A 81 24.30 -2.71 31.30
N LEU A 82 24.36 -1.43 30.91
CA LEU A 82 24.05 -0.99 29.55
C LEU A 82 24.94 -1.62 28.47
N ALA A 83 26.18 -2.00 28.79
CA ALA A 83 27.08 -2.65 27.83
C ALA A 83 26.54 -4.01 27.36
N ILE A 84 25.94 -4.79 28.28
CA ILE A 84 25.35 -6.10 27.97
C ILE A 84 24.12 -5.90 27.08
N ALA A 85 23.24 -4.97 27.44
CA ALA A 85 22.05 -4.64 26.64
C ALA A 85 22.41 -4.15 25.22
N ARG A 86 23.50 -3.38 25.08
CA ARG A 86 24.02 -2.97 23.77
C ARG A 86 24.57 -4.16 22.96
N SER A 87 25.21 -5.14 23.59
CA SER A 87 25.65 -6.35 22.89
C SER A 87 24.46 -7.15 22.38
N ASP A 88 23.44 -7.35 23.22
CA ASP A 88 22.21 -8.06 22.84
C ASP A 88 21.52 -7.39 21.65
N MET A 89 21.48 -6.05 21.62
CA MET A 89 20.95 -5.30 20.47
C MET A 89 21.81 -5.44 19.22
N ARG A 90 23.16 -5.43 19.35
CA ARG A 90 24.09 -5.62 18.21
C ARG A 90 24.02 -7.03 17.61
N GLU A 91 23.75 -8.03 18.43
CA GLU A 91 23.58 -9.42 18.04
C GLU A 91 22.17 -9.73 17.51
N GLY A 92 21.27 -8.74 17.47
CA GLY A 92 19.90 -8.88 16.98
C GLY A 92 18.97 -9.63 17.94
N LYS A 93 19.35 -9.80 19.21
CA LYS A 93 18.54 -10.44 20.25
C LYS A 93 17.44 -9.52 20.79
N ALA A 94 17.56 -8.21 20.59
CA ALA A 94 16.59 -7.21 21.02
C ALA A 94 16.44 -6.08 20.00
N ASP A 95 15.20 -5.59 19.87
CA ASP A 95 14.80 -4.47 19.04
C ASP A 95 14.86 -3.11 19.78
N GLY A 96 15.09 -3.14 21.09
CA GLY A 96 15.30 -1.95 21.90
C GLY A 96 15.91 -2.21 23.28
N VAL A 97 16.36 -1.14 23.92
CA VAL A 97 16.91 -1.11 25.27
C VAL A 97 16.21 -0.01 26.06
N ILE A 98 15.69 -0.34 27.24
CA ILE A 98 15.11 0.62 28.18
C ILE A 98 16.01 0.68 29.40
N LEU A 99 16.57 1.84 29.73
CA LEU A 99 17.35 2.04 30.94
C LEU A 99 16.52 2.81 31.97
N ILE A 100 16.43 2.24 33.16
CA ILE A 100 15.84 2.83 34.36
C ILE A 100 17.01 3.29 35.22
N SER A 101 17.18 4.61 35.37
CA SER A 101 18.33 5.18 36.08
C SER A 101 18.18 4.99 37.60
N ASP A 102 19.32 4.88 38.30
CA ASP A 102 19.36 4.82 39.76
C ASP A 102 18.68 6.04 40.43
N GLY A 103 17.98 5.79 41.52
CA GLY A 103 17.28 6.78 42.32
C GLY A 103 15.96 7.26 41.73
N LEU A 104 15.44 6.60 40.69
CA LEU A 104 14.18 6.97 40.02
C LEU A 104 13.01 6.99 41.00
N GLU A 105 12.81 5.93 41.80
CA GLU A 105 11.71 5.88 42.77
C GLU A 105 11.80 7.02 43.80
N ARG A 106 13.00 7.24 44.35
CA ARG A 106 13.24 8.28 45.36
C ARG A 106 12.95 9.68 44.81
N GLN A 107 13.43 9.97 43.60
CA GLN A 107 13.29 11.29 43.00
C GLN A 107 11.86 11.58 42.53
N LEU A 108 11.15 10.57 42.01
CA LEU A 108 9.73 10.69 41.67
C LEU A 108 8.87 10.94 42.91
N ARG A 109 9.17 10.29 44.05
CA ARG A 109 8.48 10.56 45.33
C ARG A 109 8.81 11.96 45.89
N ALA A 110 10.06 12.41 45.72
CA ALA A 110 10.51 13.71 46.22
C ALA A 110 10.15 14.88 45.29
N GLY A 111 9.64 14.62 44.08
CA GLY A 111 9.37 15.66 43.07
C GLY A 111 10.65 16.37 42.60
N THR A 112 11.81 15.72 42.69
CA THR A 112 13.12 16.31 42.35
C THR A 112 13.57 15.82 40.97
N PRO A 113 14.06 16.71 40.08
CA PRO A 113 14.61 16.30 38.79
C PRO A 113 16.01 15.69 38.97
N GLY A 114 16.38 14.70 38.15
CA GLY A 114 17.75 14.15 38.16
C GLY A 114 17.92 12.69 37.72
N SER A 115 16.84 11.95 37.54
CA SER A 115 16.79 10.54 37.16
C SER A 115 15.70 10.39 36.13
N GLY A 116 15.85 9.41 35.25
CA GLY A 116 14.93 9.26 34.16
C GLY A 116 15.03 7.90 33.51
N ILE A 117 14.19 7.74 32.50
CA ILE A 117 14.13 6.54 31.69
C ILE A 117 14.67 6.91 30.33
N ALA A 118 15.70 6.19 29.88
CA ALA A 118 16.25 6.32 28.56
C ALA A 118 15.81 5.14 27.70
N VAL A 119 15.47 5.41 26.43
CA VAL A 119 15.01 4.38 25.51
C VAL A 119 15.84 4.46 24.23
N TRP A 120 16.50 3.36 23.88
CA TRP A 120 17.14 3.17 22.59
C TRP A 120 16.35 2.13 21.81
N VAL A 121 16.11 2.40 20.54
CA VAL A 121 15.33 1.51 19.66
C VAL A 121 16.05 1.35 18.34
N ASN A 122 15.91 0.18 17.72
CA ASN A 122 16.42 -0.07 16.39
C ASN A 122 15.59 0.70 15.35
N ALA A 123 16.02 1.92 15.02
CA ALA A 123 15.34 2.79 14.07
C ALA A 123 15.43 2.33 12.60
N THR A 124 16.19 1.26 12.31
CA THR A 124 16.16 0.60 10.98
C THR A 124 14.76 0.10 10.65
N TYR A 125 14.00 -0.29 11.68
CA TYR A 125 12.60 -0.71 11.57
C TYR A 125 11.71 0.33 12.24
N LEU A 126 11.42 1.43 11.54
CA LEU A 126 10.71 2.60 12.08
C LEU A 126 9.40 2.24 12.80
N LEU A 127 8.62 1.30 12.26
CA LEU A 127 7.37 0.84 12.88
C LEU A 127 7.61 0.14 14.23
N ARG A 128 8.67 -0.66 14.36
CA ARG A 128 9.02 -1.31 15.63
C ARG A 128 9.51 -0.27 16.64
N ALA A 129 10.34 0.65 16.19
CA ALA A 129 10.88 1.74 17.00
C ALA A 129 9.77 2.64 17.57
N SER A 130 8.81 3.07 16.74
CA SER A 130 7.67 3.87 17.20
C SER A 130 6.78 3.08 18.16
N THR A 131 6.51 1.80 17.87
CA THR A 131 5.70 0.92 18.71
C THR A 131 6.29 0.75 20.12
N ILE A 132 7.61 0.53 20.22
CA ILE A 132 8.30 0.45 21.52
C ILE A 132 8.21 1.78 22.25
N GLY A 133 8.53 2.90 21.57
CA GLY A 133 8.50 4.23 22.19
C GLY A 133 7.12 4.61 22.73
N GLU A 134 6.06 4.30 21.99
CA GLU A 134 4.68 4.55 22.43
C GLU A 134 4.28 3.68 23.63
N ALA A 135 4.64 2.39 23.63
CA ALA A 135 4.35 1.49 24.75
C ALA A 135 5.08 1.92 26.03
N VAL A 136 6.36 2.30 25.94
CA VAL A 136 7.11 2.82 27.10
C VAL A 136 6.47 4.10 27.63
N THR A 137 6.12 5.04 26.75
CA THR A 137 5.48 6.30 27.13
C THR A 137 4.15 6.05 27.84
N ALA A 138 3.33 5.12 27.34
CA ALA A 138 2.05 4.76 27.95
C ALA A 138 2.22 4.17 29.36
N VAL A 139 3.21 3.29 29.57
CA VAL A 139 3.50 2.72 30.89
C VAL A 139 3.96 3.80 31.87
N ILE A 140 4.88 4.68 31.45
CA ILE A 140 5.34 5.81 32.28
C ILE A 140 4.18 6.69 32.71
N GLN A 141 3.30 7.06 31.76
CA GLN A 141 2.12 7.88 32.04
C GLN A 141 1.15 7.18 33.00
N ASN A 142 0.96 5.87 32.86
CA ASN A 142 0.10 5.10 33.75
C ASN A 142 0.66 5.06 35.18
N ILE A 143 1.96 4.82 35.33
CA ILE A 143 2.65 4.84 36.63
C ILE A 143 2.54 6.23 37.28
N ALA A 144 2.77 7.29 36.50
CA ALA A 144 2.63 8.66 36.99
C ALA A 144 1.20 8.96 37.50
N LYS A 145 0.17 8.50 36.77
CA LYS A 145 -1.24 8.66 37.17
C LYS A 145 -1.64 7.86 38.40
N THR A 146 -1.22 6.60 38.48
CA THR A 146 -1.77 5.63 39.45
C THR A 146 -0.94 5.51 40.73
N ARG A 147 0.39 5.71 40.65
CA ARG A 147 1.31 5.43 41.76
C ARG A 147 1.97 6.69 42.33
N LEU A 148 2.04 7.79 41.56
CA LEU A 148 2.65 9.05 42.01
C LEU A 148 1.64 10.13 42.42
N LEU A 149 0.34 9.96 42.11
CA LEU A 149 -0.70 10.97 42.37
C LEU A 149 -1.84 10.52 43.32
N PRO A 150 -1.59 9.89 44.49
CA PRO A 150 -2.64 9.73 45.48
C PRO A 150 -2.83 11.06 46.25
N GLY A 151 -3.72 11.93 45.77
CA GLY A 151 -4.22 13.09 46.54
C GLY A 151 -3.98 14.48 45.92
N GLY A 152 -4.77 14.83 44.89
CA GLY A 152 -5.33 16.18 44.72
C GLY A 152 -4.44 17.40 44.47
N GLN A 153 -3.10 17.33 44.53
CA GLN A 153 -2.26 18.49 44.22
C GLN A 153 -1.77 18.44 42.77
N VAL A 154 -2.54 19.10 41.91
CA VAL A 154 -2.10 19.57 40.60
C VAL A 154 -0.89 20.49 40.83
N SER A 155 0.32 19.93 40.80
CA SER A 155 1.51 20.75 40.54
C SER A 155 1.29 21.47 39.21
N ARG A 156 1.52 22.78 39.23
CA ARG A 156 1.19 23.78 38.22
C ARG A 156 1.90 23.53 36.88
N GLY A 157 1.47 22.49 36.18
CA GLY A 157 1.90 22.06 34.84
C GLY A 157 0.85 21.21 34.12
N GLY A 158 -0.40 21.21 34.61
CA GLY A 158 -1.58 20.61 33.96
C GLY A 158 -1.81 19.12 34.27
N PRO A 159 -3.06 18.68 34.53
CA PRO A 159 -3.43 17.28 34.35
C PRO A 159 -3.08 16.86 32.93
N PRO A 160 -2.41 15.71 32.73
CA PRO A 160 -1.98 15.29 31.41
C PRO A 160 -3.24 14.98 30.61
N VAL A 161 -3.57 15.85 29.65
CA VAL A 161 -4.67 15.61 28.71
C VAL A 161 -4.53 14.17 28.22
N THR A 162 -5.52 13.33 28.50
CA THR A 162 -5.51 11.95 28.03
C THR A 162 -5.70 12.00 26.53
N VAL A 163 -4.59 12.02 25.80
CA VAL A 163 -4.57 11.91 24.34
C VAL A 163 -4.88 10.46 24.02
N VAL A 164 -6.14 10.18 23.71
CA VAL A 164 -6.56 8.87 23.19
C VAL A 164 -6.11 8.81 21.73
N LYS A 165 -5.06 8.01 21.46
CA LYS A 165 -4.63 7.70 20.10
C LYS A 165 -5.43 6.51 19.59
N GLU A 166 -6.39 6.76 18.71
CA GLU A 166 -7.14 5.72 18.03
C GLU A 166 -6.81 5.73 16.53
N PRO A 167 -6.22 4.66 15.99
CA PRO A 167 -5.96 4.58 14.55
C PRO A 167 -7.28 4.45 13.78
N LEU A 168 -7.61 5.46 12.98
CA LEU A 168 -8.93 5.56 12.33
C LEU A 168 -9.14 4.54 11.19
N PHE A 169 -8.12 4.26 10.38
CA PHE A 169 -8.28 3.47 9.14
C PHE A 169 -7.40 2.22 9.08
N ASN A 170 -6.25 2.22 9.77
CA ASN A 170 -5.39 1.03 9.91
C ASN A 170 -5.43 0.55 11.36
N ARG A 171 -6.46 -0.23 11.72
CA ARG A 171 -6.73 -0.65 13.11
C ARG A 171 -5.59 -1.46 13.74
N THR A 172 -4.78 -2.14 12.94
CA THR A 172 -3.62 -2.90 13.41
C THR A 172 -2.34 -2.07 13.47
N GLY A 173 -2.31 -0.88 12.86
CA GLY A 173 -1.09 -0.12 12.63
C GLY A 173 -0.06 -0.85 11.78
N GLY A 174 -0.45 -1.96 11.14
CA GLY A 174 0.46 -2.87 10.45
C GLY A 174 0.74 -2.48 9.01
N TYR A 175 1.80 -3.05 8.45
CA TYR A 175 2.29 -2.72 7.11
C TYR A 175 1.38 -3.21 5.97
N LYS A 176 0.68 -4.35 6.13
CA LYS A 176 -0.36 -4.86 5.22
C LYS A 176 -1.44 -3.82 5.02
N GLY A 177 -2.01 -3.28 6.11
CA GLY A 177 -3.10 -2.30 6.04
C GLY A 177 -2.73 -1.01 5.30
N TYR A 178 -1.45 -0.68 5.25
CA TYR A 178 -0.93 0.51 4.58
C TYR A 178 -0.48 0.22 3.13
N VAL A 179 0.36 -0.79 2.90
CA VAL A 179 1.01 -1.01 1.60
C VAL A 179 0.17 -1.86 0.65
N PHE A 180 -0.52 -2.89 1.17
CA PHE A 180 -1.23 -3.82 0.31
C PHE A 180 -2.32 -3.13 -0.54
N PRO A 181 -3.11 -2.17 -0.03
CA PRO A 181 -4.08 -1.46 -0.84
C PRO A 181 -3.47 -0.70 -2.02
N SER A 182 -2.35 -0.02 -1.82
CA SER A 182 -1.67 0.72 -2.89
C SER A 182 -1.07 -0.23 -3.93
N VAL A 183 -0.49 -1.34 -3.50
CA VAL A 183 0.07 -2.35 -4.40
C VAL A 183 -1.03 -3.08 -5.17
N ALA A 184 -2.19 -3.30 -4.58
CA ALA A 184 -3.33 -3.91 -5.27
C ALA A 184 -3.73 -3.13 -6.53
N VAL A 185 -3.72 -1.79 -6.48
CA VAL A 185 -3.95 -0.94 -7.67
C VAL A 185 -2.88 -1.17 -8.75
N ILE A 186 -1.62 -1.31 -8.34
CA ILE A 186 -0.49 -1.60 -9.25
C ILE A 186 -0.61 -3.00 -9.85
N ILE A 187 -1.00 -4.01 -9.07
CA ILE A 187 -1.21 -5.38 -9.56
C ILE A 187 -2.23 -5.35 -10.69
N ILE A 188 -3.40 -4.76 -10.48
CA ILE A 188 -4.44 -4.67 -11.52
C ILE A 188 -3.95 -3.86 -12.72
N GLN A 189 -3.31 -2.72 -12.49
CA GLN A 189 -2.80 -1.91 -13.59
C GLN A 189 -1.84 -2.72 -14.47
N GLN A 190 -0.85 -3.36 -13.85
CA GLN A 190 0.24 -3.98 -14.58
C GLN A 190 -0.20 -5.27 -15.27
N THR A 191 -1.02 -6.10 -14.62
CA THR A 191 -1.54 -7.32 -15.27
C THR A 191 -2.42 -7.00 -16.47
N LEU A 192 -3.29 -5.98 -16.35
CA LEU A 192 -4.12 -5.51 -17.45
C LEU A 192 -3.28 -4.87 -18.56
N LEU A 193 -2.37 -3.96 -18.20
CA LEU A 193 -1.49 -3.28 -19.15
C LEU A 193 -0.66 -4.27 -19.96
N PHE A 194 -0.05 -5.27 -19.30
CA PHE A 194 0.74 -6.30 -19.97
C PHE A 194 -0.11 -7.16 -20.88
N GLY A 195 -1.28 -7.61 -20.41
CA GLY A 195 -2.17 -8.44 -21.21
C GLY A 195 -2.63 -7.73 -22.48
N VAL A 196 -3.11 -6.49 -22.35
CA VAL A 196 -3.53 -5.69 -23.50
C VAL A 196 -2.36 -5.39 -24.44
N ALA A 197 -1.20 -5.01 -23.90
CA ALA A 197 -0.03 -4.69 -24.72
C ALA A 197 0.49 -5.94 -25.47
N THR A 198 0.48 -7.11 -24.82
CA THR A 198 0.83 -8.39 -25.43
C THR A 198 -0.13 -8.74 -26.56
N PHE A 199 -1.43 -8.57 -26.35
CA PHE A 199 -2.46 -8.79 -27.37
C PHE A 199 -2.25 -7.88 -28.59
N MET A 200 -2.00 -6.59 -28.37
CA MET A 200 -1.75 -5.65 -29.47
C MET A 200 -0.45 -5.97 -30.23
N GLY A 201 0.63 -6.31 -29.51
CA GLY A 201 1.89 -6.73 -30.12
C GLY A 201 1.74 -7.99 -30.97
N ALA A 202 0.95 -8.97 -30.50
CA ALA A 202 0.63 -10.18 -31.26
C ALA A 202 -0.15 -9.85 -32.54
N ARG A 203 -1.15 -8.96 -32.47
CA ARG A 203 -1.89 -8.49 -33.67
C ARG A 203 -1.02 -7.71 -34.63
N ARG A 204 0.01 -7.00 -34.13
CA ARG A 204 0.95 -6.26 -34.99
C ARG A 204 1.82 -7.20 -35.79
N ARG A 205 2.29 -8.30 -35.18
CA ARG A 205 3.03 -9.36 -35.87
C ARG A 205 2.24 -10.00 -37.02
N THR A 206 0.93 -10.18 -36.85
CA THR A 206 0.05 -10.75 -37.88
C THR A 206 -0.54 -9.71 -38.84
N GLY A 207 -0.15 -8.43 -38.72
CA GLY A 207 -0.67 -7.35 -39.57
C GLY A 207 -2.13 -6.96 -39.32
N THR A 208 -2.77 -7.51 -38.29
CA THR A 208 -4.20 -7.30 -37.94
C THR A 208 -4.38 -6.28 -36.82
N TRP A 209 -3.37 -5.50 -36.48
CA TRP A 209 -3.44 -4.50 -35.40
C TRP A 209 -4.36 -3.32 -35.71
N ARG A 210 -4.68 -3.06 -36.99
CA ARG A 210 -5.70 -2.08 -37.38
C ARG A 210 -7.08 -2.60 -37.05
N MET A 211 -7.91 -1.72 -36.51
CA MET A 211 -9.29 -2.04 -36.15
C MET A 211 -10.24 -1.02 -36.78
N GLY A 212 -11.45 -1.44 -37.13
CA GLY A 212 -12.54 -0.50 -37.38
C GLY A 212 -13.04 0.10 -36.06
N ALA A 213 -13.77 1.22 -36.10
CA ALA A 213 -14.26 1.89 -34.90
C ALA A 213 -15.07 0.97 -33.96
N ALA A 214 -15.97 0.15 -34.52
CA ALA A 214 -16.75 -0.82 -33.76
C ALA A 214 -15.88 -1.91 -33.12
N GLU A 215 -14.85 -2.37 -33.83
CA GLU A 215 -13.93 -3.40 -33.32
C GLU A 215 -13.04 -2.84 -32.20
N PHE A 216 -12.54 -1.62 -32.36
CA PHE A 216 -11.79 -0.91 -31.32
C PHE A 216 -12.63 -0.77 -30.06
N GLY A 217 -13.87 -0.28 -30.18
CA GLY A 217 -14.78 -0.13 -29.03
C GLY A 217 -15.04 -1.45 -28.32
N GLY A 218 -15.36 -2.52 -29.07
CA GLY A 218 -15.64 -3.84 -28.47
C GLY A 218 -14.41 -4.45 -27.79
N THR A 219 -13.23 -4.26 -28.37
CA THR A 219 -11.94 -4.71 -27.80
C THR A 219 -11.62 -3.95 -26.51
N LEU A 220 -11.77 -2.61 -26.52
CA LEU A 220 -11.54 -1.77 -25.36
C LEU A 220 -12.48 -2.13 -24.20
N VAL A 221 -13.77 -2.33 -24.48
CA VAL A 221 -14.75 -2.71 -23.47
C VAL A 221 -14.49 -4.12 -22.93
N ALA A 222 -14.05 -5.06 -23.77
CA ALA A 222 -13.65 -6.39 -23.31
C ALA A 222 -12.49 -6.32 -22.31
N PHE A 223 -11.40 -5.62 -22.64
CA PHE A 223 -10.28 -5.46 -21.72
C PHE A 223 -10.66 -4.68 -20.45
N SER A 224 -11.45 -3.62 -20.59
CA SER A 224 -11.96 -2.86 -19.44
C SER A 224 -12.77 -3.78 -18.52
N SER A 225 -13.61 -4.66 -19.06
CA SER A 225 -14.40 -5.60 -18.25
C SER A 225 -13.54 -6.62 -17.49
N VAL A 226 -12.40 -7.04 -18.04
CA VAL A 226 -11.42 -7.87 -17.31
C VAL A 226 -10.83 -7.09 -16.13
N GLY A 227 -10.45 -5.83 -16.35
CA GLY A 227 -9.96 -4.94 -15.29
C GLY A 227 -10.99 -4.69 -14.20
N ILE A 228 -12.26 -4.50 -14.58
CA ILE A 228 -13.39 -4.34 -13.66
C ILE A 228 -13.53 -5.57 -12.77
N LEU A 229 -13.55 -6.77 -13.37
CA LEU A 229 -13.62 -8.03 -12.63
C LEU A 229 -12.43 -8.20 -11.68
N GLY A 230 -11.22 -7.88 -12.14
CA GLY A 230 -10.02 -7.90 -11.31
C GLY A 230 -10.10 -6.94 -10.13
N CYS A 231 -10.58 -5.71 -10.34
CA CYS A 231 -10.78 -4.72 -9.28
C CYS A 231 -11.79 -5.19 -8.24
N TYR A 232 -12.97 -5.67 -8.65
CA TYR A 232 -13.98 -6.13 -7.69
C TYR A 232 -13.56 -7.39 -6.94
N PHE A 233 -12.86 -8.30 -7.62
CA PHE A 233 -12.25 -9.46 -6.97
C PHE A 233 -11.23 -9.01 -5.90
N LEU A 234 -10.34 -8.08 -6.24
CA LEU A 234 -9.24 -7.69 -5.36
C LEU A 234 -9.69 -6.74 -4.23
N PHE A 235 -10.34 -5.62 -4.58
CA PHE A 235 -10.76 -4.60 -3.63
C PHE A 235 -12.00 -4.99 -2.82
N GLY A 236 -12.79 -5.94 -3.33
CA GLY A 236 -13.94 -6.51 -2.62
C GLY A 236 -13.57 -7.81 -1.90
N LEU A 237 -13.58 -8.93 -2.63
CA LEU A 237 -13.46 -10.27 -2.05
C LEU A 237 -12.13 -10.49 -1.30
N ILE A 238 -11.00 -10.15 -1.91
CA ILE A 238 -9.69 -10.39 -1.29
C ILE A 238 -9.46 -9.48 -0.11
N PHE A 239 -9.79 -8.19 -0.19
CA PHE A 239 -9.62 -7.30 0.95
C PHE A 239 -10.46 -7.75 2.14
N TRP A 240 -11.71 -8.16 1.88
CA TRP A 240 -12.56 -8.76 2.90
C TRP A 240 -11.94 -10.02 3.51
N LEU A 241 -11.47 -10.96 2.68
CA LEU A 241 -10.83 -12.20 3.12
C LEU A 241 -9.54 -11.97 3.92
N GLN A 242 -8.76 -10.97 3.55
CA GLN A 242 -7.47 -10.63 4.16
C GLN A 242 -7.62 -9.72 5.41
N GLY A 243 -8.85 -9.35 5.77
CA GLY A 243 -9.14 -8.46 6.90
C GLY A 243 -8.68 -7.01 6.67
N VAL A 244 -8.52 -6.60 5.42
CA VAL A 244 -8.34 -5.19 5.05
C VAL A 244 -9.71 -4.51 5.14
N PRO A 245 -9.83 -3.30 5.72
CA PRO A 245 -11.10 -2.60 5.81
C PRO A 245 -11.75 -2.40 4.43
N VAL A 246 -13.04 -2.73 4.32
CA VAL A 246 -13.86 -2.59 3.10
C VAL A 246 -15.17 -1.84 3.41
N ASP A 247 -15.28 -1.22 4.59
CA ASP A 247 -16.49 -0.53 5.08
C ASP A 247 -16.61 0.92 4.59
N GLY A 248 -16.03 1.19 3.42
CA GLY A 248 -16.06 2.47 2.71
C GLY A 248 -17.28 2.66 1.79
N ASN A 249 -17.12 3.53 0.80
CA ASN A 249 -18.13 3.90 -0.18
C ASN A 249 -18.16 2.92 -1.37
N VAL A 250 -18.86 1.80 -1.19
CA VAL A 250 -18.99 0.74 -2.19
C VAL A 250 -19.61 1.24 -3.50
N LEU A 251 -20.64 2.11 -3.43
CA LEU A 251 -21.26 2.69 -4.63
C LEU A 251 -20.28 3.57 -5.42
N GLY A 252 -19.47 4.36 -4.71
CA GLY A 252 -18.38 5.11 -5.31
C GLY A 252 -17.37 4.18 -6.01
N MET A 253 -17.03 3.04 -5.39
CA MET A 253 -16.17 2.03 -6.02
C MET A 253 -16.77 1.46 -7.30
N VAL A 254 -18.05 1.13 -7.31
CA VAL A 254 -18.74 0.61 -8.50
C VAL A 254 -18.69 1.61 -9.66
N GLY A 255 -18.79 2.91 -9.38
CA GLY A 255 -18.71 3.96 -10.39
C GLY A 255 -17.29 4.23 -10.90
N VAL A 256 -16.28 4.22 -10.03
CA VAL A 256 -14.90 4.59 -10.38
C VAL A 256 -14.12 3.45 -11.05
N VAL A 257 -14.35 2.20 -10.64
CA VAL A 257 -13.62 1.03 -11.16
C VAL A 257 -13.65 0.95 -12.70
N PRO A 258 -14.80 1.13 -13.39
CA PRO A 258 -14.84 1.16 -14.85
C PRO A 258 -13.96 2.24 -15.49
N ILE A 259 -13.86 3.42 -14.87
CA ILE A 259 -13.07 4.54 -15.38
C ILE A 259 -11.57 4.20 -15.34
N PHE A 260 -11.10 3.67 -14.22
CA PHE A 260 -9.71 3.24 -14.08
C PHE A 260 -9.38 2.08 -15.03
N ALA A 261 -10.24 1.06 -15.10
CA ALA A 261 -10.03 -0.08 -15.98
C ALA A 261 -9.99 0.34 -17.45
N ALA A 262 -10.85 1.27 -17.86
CA ALA A 262 -10.83 1.85 -19.21
C ALA A 262 -9.55 2.66 -19.47
N ALA A 263 -9.07 3.46 -18.51
CA ALA A 263 -7.82 4.19 -18.65
C ALA A 263 -6.62 3.26 -18.85
N VAL A 264 -6.52 2.20 -18.05
CA VAL A 264 -5.43 1.22 -18.17
C VAL A 264 -5.54 0.39 -19.45
N ALA A 265 -6.74 -0.06 -19.82
CA ALA A 265 -6.96 -0.80 -21.06
C ALA A 265 -6.62 0.06 -22.29
N ALA A 266 -7.06 1.32 -22.32
CA ALA A 266 -6.72 2.25 -23.40
C ALA A 266 -5.22 2.55 -23.47
N LEU A 267 -4.57 2.75 -22.32
CA LEU A 267 -3.11 2.91 -22.25
C LEU A 267 -2.39 1.66 -22.79
N GLY A 268 -2.85 0.46 -22.43
CA GLY A 268 -2.32 -0.79 -22.95
C GLY A 268 -2.53 -0.98 -24.44
N MET A 269 -3.67 -0.54 -24.97
CA MET A 269 -3.90 -0.55 -26.42
C MET A 269 -2.96 0.42 -27.14
N LEU A 270 -2.79 1.62 -26.60
CA LEU A 270 -1.90 2.66 -27.14
C LEU A 270 -0.44 2.20 -27.14
N VAL A 271 0.10 1.86 -25.98
CA VAL A 271 1.51 1.44 -25.81
C VAL A 271 1.75 0.11 -26.52
N GLY A 272 0.82 -0.84 -26.39
CA GLY A 272 0.82 -2.11 -27.09
C GLY A 272 0.90 -1.98 -28.60
N SER A 273 0.24 -0.96 -29.17
CA SER A 273 0.28 -0.70 -30.61
C SER A 273 1.68 -0.32 -31.11
N VAL A 274 2.62 0.04 -30.23
CA VAL A 274 4.01 0.40 -30.57
C VAL A 274 4.91 -0.84 -30.67
N PHE A 275 4.63 -1.90 -29.92
CA PHE A 275 5.42 -3.12 -29.93
C PHE A 275 5.13 -3.99 -31.15
N ASP A 276 6.19 -4.54 -31.76
CA ASP A 276 6.12 -5.43 -32.90
C ASP A 276 5.84 -6.90 -32.52
N ARG A 277 6.05 -7.26 -31.24
CA ARG A 277 5.82 -8.60 -30.68
C ARG A 277 5.28 -8.51 -29.27
N GLY A 278 4.41 -9.45 -28.90
CA GLY A 278 3.81 -9.49 -27.57
C GLY A 278 4.84 -9.72 -26.46
N GLU A 279 5.85 -10.56 -26.71
CA GLU A 279 6.89 -10.86 -25.71
C GLU A 279 7.73 -9.64 -25.35
N ARG A 280 7.99 -8.76 -26.32
CA ARG A 280 8.73 -7.51 -26.10
C ARG A 280 7.95 -6.54 -25.21
N ALA A 281 6.63 -6.50 -25.34
CA ALA A 281 5.78 -5.70 -24.47
C ALA A 281 5.97 -6.12 -23.00
N THR A 282 5.96 -7.43 -22.73
CA THR A 282 6.18 -7.96 -21.38
C THR A 282 7.56 -7.62 -20.83
N TYR A 283 8.63 -7.77 -21.63
CA TYR A 283 9.99 -7.46 -21.17
C TYR A 283 10.22 -5.98 -20.91
N MET A 284 9.64 -5.09 -21.72
CA MET A 284 9.82 -3.64 -21.54
C MET A 284 8.94 -3.07 -20.43
N LEU A 285 7.71 -3.57 -20.30
CA LEU A 285 6.77 -3.03 -19.32
C LEU A 285 6.94 -3.69 -17.94
N GLY A 286 7.42 -4.94 -17.85
CA GLY A 286 7.67 -5.66 -16.59
C GLY A 286 8.38 -4.83 -15.51
N PRO A 287 9.57 -4.29 -15.79
CA PRO A 287 10.34 -3.49 -14.86
C PRO A 287 9.68 -2.17 -14.43
N THR A 288 8.67 -1.67 -15.17
CA THR A 288 8.00 -0.39 -14.87
C THR A 288 7.09 -0.47 -13.63
N SER A 289 6.73 -1.68 -13.20
CA SER A 289 5.89 -1.92 -12.01
C SER A 289 6.44 -1.28 -10.74
N VAL A 290 7.74 -1.43 -10.48
CA VAL A 290 8.40 -0.91 -9.27
C VAL A 290 8.47 0.62 -9.29
N PRO A 291 8.99 1.29 -10.35
CA PRO A 291 8.93 2.74 -10.44
C PRO A 291 7.50 3.29 -10.34
N PHE A 292 6.53 2.64 -10.99
CA PHE A 292 5.14 3.10 -10.94
C PHE A 292 4.56 3.03 -9.54
N PHE A 293 4.91 2.01 -8.74
CA PHE A 293 4.53 1.95 -7.34
C PHE A 293 5.07 3.16 -6.54
N PHE A 294 6.35 3.48 -6.67
CA PHE A 294 6.93 4.64 -5.98
C PHE A 294 6.30 5.96 -6.44
N LEU A 295 6.00 6.08 -7.74
CA LEU A 295 5.36 7.25 -8.31
C LEU A 295 3.89 7.43 -7.85
N THR A 296 3.25 6.40 -7.27
CA THR A 296 1.88 6.56 -6.76
C THR A 296 1.75 7.52 -5.59
N GLY A 297 2.85 7.88 -4.93
CA GLY A 297 2.79 8.68 -3.71
C GLY A 297 2.59 7.85 -2.44
N ALA A 298 2.37 6.53 -2.56
CA ALA A 298 2.06 5.68 -1.42
C ALA A 298 3.21 5.62 -0.42
N THR A 299 4.47 5.47 -0.89
CA THR A 299 5.67 5.39 -0.04
C THR A 299 6.30 6.75 0.24
N TYR A 300 6.33 7.62 -0.77
CA TYR A 300 6.87 8.97 -0.67
C TYR A 300 5.79 9.95 -1.12
N PRO A 301 5.35 10.87 -0.27
CA PRO A 301 4.30 11.82 -0.63
C PRO A 301 4.62 12.61 -1.92
N LEU A 302 3.61 12.82 -2.77
CA LEU A 302 3.77 13.48 -4.08
C LEU A 302 4.28 14.93 -3.99
N ASP A 303 3.99 15.61 -2.87
CA ASP A 303 4.43 16.97 -2.55
C ASP A 303 5.92 17.05 -2.17
N GLN A 304 6.51 15.93 -1.77
CA GLN A 304 7.94 15.83 -1.44
C GLN A 304 8.79 15.41 -2.64
N MET A 305 8.17 14.99 -3.74
CA MET A 305 8.89 14.64 -4.97
C MET A 305 9.34 15.90 -5.72
N PRO A 306 10.45 15.85 -6.47
CA PRO A 306 10.78 16.90 -7.43
C PRO A 306 9.61 17.16 -8.38
N ARG A 307 9.31 18.43 -8.66
CA ARG A 307 8.10 18.84 -9.42
C ARG A 307 7.92 18.09 -10.73
N PHE A 308 9.00 17.81 -11.47
CA PHE A 308 8.92 17.08 -12.74
C PHE A 308 8.52 15.61 -12.57
N VAL A 309 8.96 14.96 -11.48
CA VAL A 309 8.64 13.56 -11.16
C VAL A 309 7.17 13.46 -10.75
N SER A 310 6.72 14.38 -9.90
CA SER A 310 5.32 14.48 -9.47
C SER A 310 4.39 14.78 -10.65
N ALA A 311 4.78 15.69 -11.55
CA ALA A 311 4.01 15.96 -12.77
C ALA A 311 3.90 14.72 -13.68
N PHE A 312 4.98 13.95 -13.84
CA PHE A 312 4.97 12.72 -14.64
C PHE A 312 4.12 11.62 -13.99
N SER A 313 4.12 11.50 -12.66
CA SER A 313 3.37 10.45 -11.98
C SER A 313 1.87 10.55 -12.23
N HIS A 314 1.33 11.77 -12.38
CA HIS A 314 -0.08 12.00 -12.69
C HIS A 314 -0.51 11.48 -14.07
N LEU A 315 0.42 11.19 -14.98
CA LEU A 315 0.09 10.51 -16.25
C LEU A 315 -0.18 9.01 -16.03
N ILE A 316 0.30 8.42 -14.95
CA ILE A 316 0.16 6.98 -14.70
C ILE A 316 -1.17 6.74 -13.98
N PRO A 317 -2.09 5.91 -14.53
CA PRO A 317 -3.41 5.71 -13.93
C PRO A 317 -3.37 5.25 -12.47
N SER A 318 -2.36 4.48 -12.07
CA SER A 318 -2.19 3.98 -10.70
C SER A 318 -1.97 5.08 -9.68
N THR A 319 -1.38 6.21 -10.07
CA THR A 319 -1.18 7.34 -9.15
C THR A 319 -2.52 7.88 -8.70
N SER A 320 -3.36 8.32 -9.64
CA SER A 320 -4.71 8.77 -9.33
C SER A 320 -5.58 7.63 -8.80
N GLY A 321 -5.37 6.40 -9.28
CA GLY A 321 -6.03 5.19 -8.80
C GLY A 321 -5.84 4.97 -7.30
N VAL A 322 -4.61 5.02 -6.78
CA VAL A 322 -4.34 4.87 -5.34
C VAL A 322 -5.03 5.98 -4.54
N HIS A 323 -4.92 7.23 -5.01
CA HIS A 323 -5.54 8.39 -4.37
C HIS A 323 -7.09 8.42 -4.47
N THR A 324 -7.71 7.53 -5.24
CA THR A 324 -9.16 7.36 -5.30
C THR A 324 -9.62 6.08 -4.59
N PHE A 325 -8.99 4.95 -4.86
CA PHE A 325 -9.38 3.63 -4.33
C PHE A 325 -9.18 3.51 -2.83
N VAL A 326 -8.04 4.00 -2.30
CA VAL A 326 -7.76 3.88 -0.86
C VAL A 326 -8.77 4.69 -0.03
N PRO A 327 -9.02 5.99 -0.31
CA PRO A 327 -10.01 6.75 0.45
C PRO A 327 -11.44 6.22 0.31
N LEU A 328 -11.86 5.85 -0.90
CA LEU A 328 -13.20 5.32 -1.13
C LEU A 328 -13.41 3.98 -0.43
N ASN A 329 -12.44 3.06 -0.45
CA ASN A 329 -12.63 1.72 0.10
C ASN A 329 -12.44 1.66 1.63
N GLN A 330 -11.52 2.46 2.18
CA GLN A 330 -11.09 2.32 3.59
C GLN A 330 -11.43 3.53 4.47
N MET A 331 -11.61 4.72 3.89
CA MET A 331 -11.77 5.96 4.66
C MET A 331 -13.19 6.52 4.62
N ARG A 332 -14.14 5.78 4.02
CA ARG A 332 -15.53 6.23 3.80
C ARG A 332 -15.63 7.55 3.04
N ALA A 333 -14.63 7.86 2.21
CA ALA A 333 -14.62 9.06 1.41
C ALA A 333 -15.83 9.10 0.46
N THR A 334 -16.38 10.29 0.27
CA THR A 334 -17.39 10.55 -0.75
C THR A 334 -16.72 10.75 -2.11
N LEU A 335 -17.49 10.74 -3.19
CA LEU A 335 -16.96 11.09 -4.53
C LEU A 335 -16.45 12.53 -4.60
N GLY A 336 -16.96 13.43 -3.76
CA GLY A 336 -16.49 14.81 -3.66
C GLY A 336 -15.07 14.90 -3.09
N ASP A 337 -14.77 14.09 -2.07
CA ASP A 337 -13.46 14.07 -1.40
C ASP A 337 -12.33 13.60 -2.34
N VAL A 338 -12.67 12.75 -3.32
CA VAL A 338 -11.72 12.22 -4.32
C VAL A 338 -11.92 12.84 -5.71
N ALA A 339 -12.60 13.99 -5.81
CA ALA A 339 -12.95 14.60 -7.10
C ALA A 339 -11.72 14.92 -7.95
N SER A 340 -10.64 15.45 -7.35
CA SER A 340 -9.41 15.79 -8.06
C SER A 340 -8.73 14.58 -8.71
N PRO A 341 -8.36 13.50 -7.97
CA PRO A 341 -7.79 12.31 -8.60
C PRO A 341 -8.78 11.59 -9.53
N LEU A 342 -10.09 11.65 -9.26
CA LEU A 342 -11.12 11.11 -10.15
C LEU A 342 -11.16 11.85 -11.50
N LEU A 343 -11.11 13.18 -11.50
CA LEU A 343 -11.06 13.98 -12.72
C LEU A 343 -9.80 13.68 -13.54
N MET A 344 -8.67 13.48 -12.88
CA MET A 344 -7.45 13.03 -13.54
C MET A 344 -7.64 11.64 -14.18
N LEU A 345 -8.24 10.68 -13.48
CA LEU A 345 -8.56 9.36 -14.06
C LEU A 345 -9.48 9.44 -15.28
N VAL A 346 -10.52 10.26 -15.22
CA VAL A 346 -11.42 10.51 -16.36
C VAL A 346 -10.65 11.12 -17.53
N THR A 347 -9.79 12.09 -17.25
CA THR A 347 -8.93 12.73 -18.26
C THR A 347 -8.00 11.73 -18.91
N LEU A 348 -7.36 10.84 -18.14
CA LEU A 348 -6.52 9.76 -18.65
C LEU A 348 -7.33 8.74 -19.47
N ALA A 349 -8.52 8.36 -19.00
CA ALA A 349 -9.40 7.43 -19.71
C ALA A 349 -9.78 7.96 -21.10
N ILE A 350 -10.23 9.21 -21.17
CA ILE A 350 -10.61 9.87 -22.42
C ILE A 350 -9.37 10.09 -23.29
N GLY A 351 -8.30 10.66 -22.72
CA GLY A 351 -7.07 10.99 -23.43
C GLY A 351 -6.40 9.76 -24.05
N TYR A 352 -6.21 8.69 -23.28
CA TYR A 352 -5.63 7.46 -23.80
C TYR A 352 -6.56 6.75 -24.79
N SER A 353 -7.87 6.76 -24.57
CA SER A 353 -8.82 6.19 -25.54
C SER A 353 -8.76 6.94 -26.88
N ALA A 354 -8.72 8.28 -26.84
CA ALA A 354 -8.61 9.11 -28.03
C ALA A 354 -7.27 8.88 -28.77
N LEU A 355 -6.14 8.87 -28.04
CA LEU A 355 -4.82 8.61 -28.63
C LEU A 355 -4.73 7.20 -29.22
N ALA A 356 -5.23 6.19 -28.50
CA ALA A 356 -5.29 4.81 -28.99
C ALA A 356 -6.16 4.72 -30.25
N TYR A 357 -7.33 5.37 -30.25
CA TYR A 357 -8.24 5.41 -31.40
C TYR A 357 -7.58 6.05 -32.62
N LEU A 358 -6.99 7.24 -32.46
CA LEU A 358 -6.26 7.93 -33.53
C LEU A 358 -5.15 7.05 -34.11
N ARG A 359 -4.39 6.38 -33.25
CA ARG A 359 -3.26 5.54 -33.66
C ARG A 359 -3.68 4.25 -34.38
N ILE A 360 -4.68 3.55 -33.86
CA ILE A 360 -5.08 2.21 -34.29
C ILE A 360 -6.09 2.24 -35.44
N VAL A 361 -6.99 3.22 -35.43
CA VAL A 361 -8.09 3.34 -36.42
C VAL A 361 -7.68 4.29 -37.55
N VAL A 362 -7.22 5.51 -37.22
CA VAL A 362 -7.01 6.60 -38.20
C VAL A 362 -5.64 6.52 -38.89
N PHE A 363 -4.56 6.64 -38.14
CA PHE A 363 -3.20 6.87 -38.67
C PHE A 363 -2.38 5.62 -38.98
N ALA A 364 -2.96 4.44 -38.83
CA ALA A 364 -2.24 3.25 -39.22
C ALA A 364 -1.95 3.28 -40.74
N PRO A 365 -0.71 3.07 -41.20
CA PRO A 365 -0.42 3.00 -42.63
C PRO A 365 -1.18 1.84 -43.28
N ARG A 366 -1.69 2.02 -44.50
CA ARG A 366 -2.31 0.92 -45.27
C ARG A 366 -1.21 -0.12 -45.51
N SER A 367 -1.38 -1.34 -45.02
CA SER A 367 -0.48 -2.43 -45.40
C SER A 367 -0.62 -2.62 -46.91
N VAL A 368 0.48 -2.40 -47.63
CA VAL A 368 0.65 -2.98 -48.95
C VAL A 368 0.52 -4.47 -48.74
N ARG A 369 -0.47 -5.10 -49.39
CA ARG A 369 -0.55 -6.57 -49.46
C ARG A 369 0.80 -7.03 -50.01
N VAL A 370 1.64 -7.63 -49.17
CA VAL A 370 2.76 -8.42 -49.68
C VAL A 370 2.10 -9.68 -50.25
N HIS A 371 1.79 -9.63 -51.54
CA HIS A 371 1.61 -10.82 -52.35
C HIS A 371 3.00 -11.39 -52.60
N ALA A 372 3.30 -12.52 -51.96
CA ALA A 372 4.14 -13.60 -52.47
C ALA A 372 4.03 -14.77 -51.49
#